data_AF-A0AAV6B8H7-F1
#
_entry.id   AF-A0AAV6B8H7-F1
#
_cell.length_a   1.000
_cell.length_b   1.000
_cell.length_c   1.000
_cell.angle_alpha   90.00
_cell.angle_beta   90.00
_cell.angle_gamma   90.00
#
_symmetry.space_group_name_H-M   'P 1'
#
loop_
_entity.id
_entity.type
_entity.pdbx_description
1 polymer ?
#
loop_
_entity_poly.entity_id
_entity_poly.type
_entity_poly.pdbx_seq_one_letter_code
_entity_poly.pdbx_strand_id
1 'polypeptide(L)'
;MRGKNNTVGVALIEVYDLSQAVPAKLANISTRAFVSTGDDIVIAGFVLGGLIGNDRIVARGIGPSLAAVGVTGALPDPTLELRDSNGALLLANNDWQDDPVQAAELIGAGLAPTNQLESGIAATLPPGAYTALLAGLNNGAGIGVVEVYDRGAP
;
A
#
# COMPACT_ATOMS: atom_id res chain seq x y z
N MET A 1 -0.52 -15.69 -0.29
CA MET A 1 0.26 -16.96 -0.31
C MET A 1 0.12 -17.66 1.04
N ARG A 2 0.27 -18.98 1.12
CA ARG A 2 0.27 -19.75 2.39
C ARG A 2 1.33 -20.83 2.32
N GLY A 3 2.05 -21.07 3.42
CA GLY A 3 3.03 -22.15 3.49
C GLY A 3 2.38 -23.52 3.42
N LYS A 4 3.01 -24.45 2.68
CA LYS A 4 2.61 -25.85 2.64
C LYS A 4 2.70 -26.43 4.05
N ASN A 5 1.71 -27.23 4.47
CA ASN A 5 1.67 -27.80 5.82
C ASN A 5 1.74 -26.76 6.95
N ASN A 6 1.23 -25.54 6.69
CA ASN A 6 1.19 -24.44 7.65
C ASN A 6 2.58 -23.94 8.11
N THR A 7 3.60 -24.07 7.26
CA THR A 7 4.91 -23.47 7.52
C THR A 7 4.88 -21.95 7.36
N VAL A 8 5.84 -21.26 7.97
CA VAL A 8 6.06 -19.81 7.84
C VAL A 8 7.29 -19.53 6.99
N GLY A 9 7.36 -18.34 6.39
CA GLY A 9 8.50 -17.89 5.61
C GLY A 9 8.19 -16.61 4.84
N VAL A 10 9.22 -16.03 4.23
CA VAL A 10 9.10 -14.90 3.32
C VAL A 10 8.69 -15.42 1.95
N ALA A 11 7.74 -14.73 1.31
CA ALA A 11 7.29 -15.07 -0.03
C ALA A 11 7.10 -13.78 -0.85
N LEU A 12 7.42 -13.86 -2.13
CA LEU A 12 7.24 -12.77 -3.10
C LEU A 12 6.14 -13.14 -4.09
N ILE A 13 5.29 -12.16 -4.40
CA ILE A 13 4.31 -12.23 -5.48
C ILE A 13 4.57 -11.07 -6.44
N GLU A 14 4.63 -11.38 -7.73
CA GLU A 14 4.82 -10.41 -8.79
C GLU A 14 3.72 -10.58 -9.83
N VAL A 15 3.19 -9.46 -10.30
CA VAL A 15 2.17 -9.41 -11.35
C VAL A 15 2.64 -8.39 -12.37
N TYR A 16 2.65 -8.79 -13.63
CA TYR A 16 3.07 -7.94 -14.74
C TYR A 16 1.96 -7.88 -15.78
N ASP A 17 1.67 -6.68 -16.26
CA ASP A 17 1.03 -6.53 -17.55
C ASP A 17 2.11 -6.58 -18.64
N LEU A 18 2.07 -7.61 -19.48
CA LEU A 18 3.03 -7.83 -20.56
C LEU A 18 2.50 -7.37 -21.93
N SER A 19 1.23 -6.96 -22.01
CA SER A 19 0.55 -6.63 -23.26
C SER A 19 0.75 -5.15 -23.63
N GLN A 20 1.85 -4.83 -24.31
CA GLN A 20 2.17 -3.45 -24.71
C GLN A 20 1.34 -2.93 -25.90
N ALA A 21 0.56 -3.79 -26.57
CA ALA A 21 -0.21 -3.42 -27.76
C ALA A 21 -1.58 -2.80 -27.45
N VAL A 22 -1.99 -2.81 -26.18
CA VAL A 22 -3.27 -2.27 -25.72
C VAL A 22 -2.98 -1.27 -24.60
N PRO A 23 -3.62 -0.08 -24.58
CA PRO A 23 -3.58 0.82 -23.44
C PRO A 23 -4.25 0.13 -22.25
N ALA A 24 -3.44 -0.50 -21.41
CA ALA A 24 -3.83 -1.26 -20.25
C ALA A 24 -2.81 -1.02 -19.14
N LYS A 25 -3.29 -1.05 -17.91
CA LYS A 25 -2.46 -0.83 -16.72
C LYS A 25 -2.94 -1.70 -15.58
N LEU A 26 -2.02 -2.03 -14.68
CA LEU A 26 -2.35 -2.69 -13.42
C LEU A 26 -3.05 -1.69 -12.50
N ALA A 27 -4.38 -1.68 -12.51
CA ALA A 27 -5.17 -0.68 -11.80
C ALA A 27 -4.94 -0.67 -10.29
N ASN A 28 -4.74 -1.84 -9.68
CA ASN A 28 -4.38 -1.95 -8.27
C ASN A 28 -3.75 -3.30 -7.91
N ILE A 29 -3.02 -3.30 -6.80
CA ILE A 29 -2.63 -4.51 -6.06
C ILE A 29 -3.04 -4.35 -4.59
N SER A 30 -3.54 -5.43 -3.98
CA SER A 30 -3.95 -5.47 -2.57
C SER A 30 -3.45 -6.75 -1.94
N THR A 31 -2.71 -6.63 -0.85
CA THR A 31 -2.07 -7.76 -0.16
C THR A 31 -2.42 -7.75 1.31
N ARG A 32 -3.22 -8.75 1.74
CA ARG A 32 -3.43 -9.05 3.16
C ARG A 32 -2.35 -9.98 3.69
N ALA A 33 -1.60 -9.53 4.68
CA ALA A 33 -0.51 -10.28 5.29
C ALA A 33 -0.41 -10.01 6.78
N PHE A 34 0.34 -10.87 7.49
CA PHE A 34 0.73 -10.59 8.87
C PHE A 34 1.90 -9.62 8.84
N VAL A 35 1.71 -8.44 9.41
CA VAL A 35 2.73 -7.41 9.61
C VAL A 35 3.42 -7.71 10.94
N SER A 36 4.71 -7.97 10.89
CA SER A 36 5.57 -8.14 12.06
C SER A 36 6.36 -6.85 12.30
N THR A 37 7.41 -6.94 13.11
CA THR A 37 8.26 -5.82 13.51
C THR A 37 9.64 -5.91 12.86
N GLY A 38 10.43 -4.83 12.95
CA GLY A 38 11.77 -4.78 12.36
C GLY A 38 11.72 -4.91 10.83
N ASP A 39 12.54 -5.81 10.29
CA ASP A 39 12.62 -6.03 8.84
C ASP A 39 11.50 -6.93 8.30
N ASP A 40 10.67 -7.52 9.17
CA ASP A 40 9.57 -8.44 8.82
C ASP A 40 8.23 -7.71 8.60
N ILE A 41 8.28 -6.44 8.17
CA ILE A 41 7.11 -5.65 7.77
C ILE A 41 6.61 -6.07 6.38
N VAL A 42 5.44 -5.56 5.98
CA VAL A 42 4.89 -5.87 4.65
C VAL A 42 5.34 -4.83 3.64
N ILE A 43 5.84 -5.31 2.50
CA ILE A 43 6.41 -4.49 1.43
C ILE A 43 5.58 -4.67 0.16
N ALA A 44 5.07 -3.56 -0.37
CA ALA A 44 4.43 -3.50 -1.69
C ALA A 44 5.32 -2.71 -2.65
N GLY A 45 6.12 -3.42 -3.44
CA GLY A 45 6.85 -2.86 -4.57
C GLY A 45 5.93 -2.67 -5.78
N PHE A 46 6.07 -1.56 -6.48
CA PHE A 46 5.37 -1.33 -7.74
C PHE A 46 6.23 -0.50 -8.71
N VAL A 47 5.94 -0.65 -9.99
CA VAL A 47 6.63 0.07 -11.07
C VAL A 47 5.58 0.83 -11.86
N LEU A 48 5.79 2.14 -11.99
CA LEU A 48 5.03 2.99 -12.90
C LEU A 48 5.83 3.11 -14.20
N GLY A 49 5.20 2.79 -15.33
CA GLY A 49 5.88 2.77 -16.63
C GLY A 49 4.91 2.86 -17.79
N GLY A 50 5.44 2.98 -19.02
CA GLY A 50 4.66 2.86 -20.24
C GLY A 50 4.15 4.16 -20.87
N LEU A 51 4.18 5.31 -20.18
CA LEU A 51 3.67 6.58 -20.70
C LEU A 51 4.56 7.79 -20.39
N ILE A 52 4.40 8.87 -21.17
CA ILE A 52 5.03 10.17 -20.96
C ILE A 52 4.22 10.92 -19.90
N GLY A 53 4.80 11.19 -18.74
CA GLY A 53 4.16 12.00 -17.69
C GLY A 53 4.09 11.27 -16.35
N ASN A 54 3.52 11.96 -15.38
CA ASN A 54 3.40 11.44 -14.02
C ASN A 54 2.04 10.76 -13.83
N ASP A 55 2.04 9.67 -13.08
CA ASP A 55 0.81 9.02 -12.65
C ASP A 55 0.45 9.43 -11.24
N ARG A 56 -0.84 9.64 -11.04
CA ARG A 56 -1.38 9.76 -9.70
C ARG A 56 -1.51 8.36 -9.10
N ILE A 57 -1.11 8.19 -7.86
CA ILE A 57 -1.28 6.94 -7.10
C ILE A 57 -2.00 7.21 -5.78
N VAL A 58 -2.59 6.16 -5.24
CA VAL A 58 -3.05 6.09 -3.85
C VAL A 58 -2.50 4.80 -3.23
N ALA A 59 -1.78 4.92 -2.12
CA ALA A 59 -1.36 3.80 -1.30
C ALA A 59 -2.08 3.83 0.06
N ARG A 60 -2.48 2.66 0.59
CA ARG A 60 -3.22 2.54 1.85
C ARG A 60 -2.66 1.44 2.74
N GLY A 61 -2.63 1.72 4.04
CA GLY A 61 -2.40 0.76 5.11
C GLY A 61 -3.69 0.56 5.92
N ILE A 62 -4.33 -0.59 5.74
CA ILE A 62 -5.62 -0.92 6.35
C ILE A 62 -5.40 -1.94 7.47
N GLY A 63 -5.95 -1.65 8.64
CA GLY A 63 -5.78 -2.48 9.83
C GLY A 63 -7.09 -2.57 10.63
N PRO A 64 -7.43 -1.57 11.45
CA PRO A 64 -8.57 -1.65 12.36
C PRO A 64 -9.92 -1.96 11.70
N SER A 65 -10.18 -1.46 10.48
CA SER A 65 -11.45 -1.75 9.78
C SER A 65 -11.63 -3.23 9.42
N LEU A 66 -10.54 -4.01 9.38
CA LEU A 66 -10.60 -5.44 9.07
C LEU A 66 -11.38 -6.24 10.12
N ALA A 67 -11.44 -5.76 11.36
CA ALA A 67 -12.24 -6.38 12.41
C ALA A 67 -13.73 -6.43 12.06
N ALA A 68 -14.24 -5.39 11.37
CA ALA A 68 -15.65 -5.31 10.96
C ALA A 68 -16.01 -6.36 9.88
N VAL A 69 -15.02 -6.89 9.16
CA VAL A 69 -15.20 -7.97 8.16
C VAL A 69 -14.71 -9.33 8.68
N GLY A 70 -14.58 -9.48 9.99
CA GLY A 70 -14.31 -10.76 10.65
C GLY A 70 -12.83 -11.18 10.69
N VAL A 71 -11.89 -10.26 10.41
CA VAL A 71 -10.46 -10.54 10.58
C VAL A 71 -10.09 -10.37 12.05
N THR A 72 -9.76 -11.48 12.71
CA THR A 72 -9.23 -11.49 14.08
C THR A 72 -7.75 -11.10 14.08
N GLY A 73 -7.31 -10.33 15.08
CA GLY A 73 -5.91 -9.92 15.20
C GLY A 73 -5.46 -8.92 14.13
N ALA A 74 -6.37 -8.02 13.73
CA ALA A 74 -6.06 -6.92 12.83
C ALA A 74 -4.95 -6.02 13.40
N LEU A 75 -4.12 -5.47 12.52
CA LEU A 75 -3.07 -4.52 12.89
C LEU A 75 -3.72 -3.28 13.52
N PRO A 76 -3.40 -2.93 14.79
CA PRO A 76 -4.18 -1.91 15.51
C PRO A 76 -3.97 -0.47 15.01
N ASP A 77 -2.80 -0.19 14.45
CA ASP A 77 -2.35 1.17 14.12
C ASP A 77 -1.32 1.08 12.97
N PRO A 78 -1.77 0.94 11.71
CA PRO A 78 -0.91 0.82 10.54
C PRO A 78 -0.21 2.15 10.16
N THR A 79 1.11 2.13 10.05
CA THR A 79 1.88 3.20 9.41
C THR A 79 2.26 2.83 7.97
N LEU A 80 2.35 3.85 7.11
CA LEU A 80 2.74 3.71 5.72
C LEU A 80 3.90 4.64 5.38
N GLU A 81 4.94 4.11 4.74
CA GLU A 81 5.99 4.91 4.09
C GLU A 81 6.00 4.64 2.59
N LEU A 82 6.22 5.68 1.79
CA LEU A 82 6.48 5.59 0.37
C LEU A 82 7.93 5.96 0.09
N ARG A 83 8.66 5.07 -0.59
CA ARG A 83 10.07 5.24 -0.92
C ARG A 83 10.33 5.15 -2.42
N ASP A 84 11.33 5.90 -2.89
CA ASP A 84 11.82 5.80 -4.26
C ASP A 84 12.76 4.60 -4.47
N SER A 85 13.25 4.44 -5.70
CA SER A 85 14.19 3.38 -6.08
C SER A 85 15.54 3.42 -5.35
N ASN A 86 15.93 4.56 -4.76
CA ASN A 86 17.14 4.71 -3.96
C ASN A 86 16.87 4.44 -2.46
N GLY A 87 15.63 4.10 -2.10
CA GLY A 87 15.19 3.94 -0.72
C GLY A 87 14.96 5.26 0.02
N ALA A 88 14.98 6.40 -0.69
CA ALA A 88 14.71 7.70 -0.10
C ALA A 88 13.23 7.81 0.27
N LEU A 89 12.95 8.30 1.48
CA LEU A 89 11.59 8.55 1.93
C LEU A 89 10.98 9.72 1.14
N LEU A 90 9.85 9.46 0.50
CA LEU A 90 9.07 10.47 -0.22
C LEU A 90 7.95 11.02 0.66
N LEU A 91 7.14 10.13 1.25
CA LEU A 91 5.99 10.45 2.07
C LEU A 91 5.82 9.40 3.18
N ALA A 92 5.27 9.79 4.32
CA ALA A 92 4.88 8.89 5.40
C ALA A 92 3.55 9.33 6.00
N ASN A 93 2.78 8.38 6.53
CA ASN A 93 1.50 8.65 7.19
C ASN A 93 1.16 7.52 8.18
N ASN A 94 0.70 7.87 9.39
CA ASN A 94 0.15 6.93 10.38
C ASN A 94 -1.38 7.05 10.47
N ASP A 95 -1.93 8.27 10.44
CA ASP A 95 -3.39 8.49 10.42
C ASP A 95 -3.78 9.32 9.18
N TRP A 96 -4.64 8.79 8.32
CA TRP A 96 -4.91 9.37 6.99
C TRP A 96 -5.56 10.77 7.04
N GLN A 97 -6.12 11.15 8.20
CA GLN A 97 -6.77 12.44 8.42
C GLN A 97 -5.84 13.52 9.00
N ASP A 98 -4.61 13.17 9.41
CA ASP A 98 -3.67 14.11 10.04
C ASP A 98 -3.23 15.23 9.10
N ASP A 99 -3.15 14.94 7.80
CA ASP A 99 -2.96 15.93 6.76
C ASP A 99 -4.29 16.14 6.02
N PRO A 100 -4.98 17.28 6.23
CA PRO A 100 -6.25 17.59 5.58
C PRO A 100 -6.16 17.61 4.04
N VAL A 101 -5.00 17.94 3.46
CA VAL A 101 -4.79 17.93 2.02
C VAL A 101 -4.79 16.49 1.52
N GLN A 102 -4.01 15.60 2.14
CA GLN A 102 -4.01 14.18 1.80
C GLN A 102 -5.39 13.55 2.02
N ALA A 103 -6.06 13.89 3.12
CA ALA A 103 -7.41 13.41 3.41
C ALA A 103 -8.39 13.80 2.31
N ALA A 104 -8.37 15.07 1.87
CA ALA A 104 -9.22 15.53 0.78
C ALA A 104 -8.94 14.78 -0.53
N GLU A 105 -7.69 14.48 -0.83
CA GLU A 105 -7.29 13.74 -2.02
C GLU A 105 -7.74 12.27 -1.98
N LEU A 106 -7.62 11.61 -0.82
CA LEU A 106 -8.13 10.25 -0.61
C LEU A 106 -9.65 10.19 -0.71
N ILE A 107 -10.36 11.19 -0.16
CA ILE A 107 -11.82 11.33 -0.28
C ILE A 107 -12.22 11.56 -1.73
N GLY A 108 -11.59 12.51 -2.43
CA GLY A 108 -11.85 12.81 -3.84
C GLY A 108 -11.56 11.62 -4.76
N ALA A 109 -10.60 10.78 -4.37
CA ALA A 109 -10.31 9.53 -5.04
C ALA A 109 -11.38 8.43 -4.78
N GLY A 110 -12.26 8.58 -3.79
CA GLY A 110 -13.17 7.53 -3.33
C GLY A 110 -12.44 6.39 -2.62
N LEU A 111 -11.24 6.65 -2.09
CA LEU A 111 -10.35 5.68 -1.47
C LEU A 111 -10.02 6.02 -0.01
N ALA A 112 -10.77 6.93 0.62
CA ALA A 112 -10.62 7.23 2.04
C ALA A 112 -10.75 5.95 2.89
N PRO A 113 -9.79 5.66 3.78
CA PRO A 113 -9.95 4.63 4.79
C PRO A 113 -11.16 4.91 5.70
N THR A 114 -11.70 3.87 6.32
CA THR A 114 -12.94 3.99 7.12
C THR A 114 -12.68 4.18 8.60
N ASN A 115 -11.49 3.79 9.07
CA ASN A 115 -11.03 4.08 10.42
C ASN A 115 -10.02 5.23 10.38
N GLN A 116 -10.07 6.12 11.38
CA GLN A 116 -9.14 7.26 11.47
C GLN A 116 -7.69 6.82 11.68
N LEU A 117 -7.46 5.66 12.33
CA LEU A 117 -6.14 5.10 12.61
C LEU A 117 -5.54 4.34 11.41
N GLU A 118 -6.14 4.44 10.23
CA GLU A 118 -5.61 3.83 9.02
C GLU A 118 -4.74 4.81 8.27
N SER A 119 -3.72 4.33 7.57
CA SER A 119 -2.80 5.19 6.84
C SER A 119 -3.15 5.29 5.36
N GLY A 120 -2.90 6.46 4.79
CA GLY A 120 -3.18 6.75 3.38
C GLY A 120 -2.22 7.77 2.79
N ILE A 121 -1.73 7.49 1.59
CA ILE A 121 -0.85 8.38 0.82
C ILE A 121 -1.44 8.54 -0.58
N ALA A 122 -1.76 9.77 -0.97
CA ALA A 122 -1.92 10.14 -2.38
C ALA A 122 -0.61 10.81 -2.87
N ALA A 123 -0.17 10.50 -4.08
CA ALA A 123 1.02 11.12 -4.67
C ALA A 123 0.92 11.18 -6.20
N THR A 124 1.65 12.10 -6.81
CA THR A 124 1.84 12.14 -8.27
C THR A 124 3.31 11.85 -8.54
N LEU A 125 3.59 10.74 -9.19
CA LEU A 125 4.94 10.18 -9.32
C LEU A 125 5.34 10.08 -10.80
N PRO A 126 6.58 10.41 -11.16
CA PRO A 126 7.10 10.11 -12.49
C PRO A 126 7.21 8.58 -12.70
N PRO A 127 7.46 8.13 -13.94
CA PRO A 127 7.75 6.73 -14.20
C PRO A 127 8.99 6.28 -13.40
N GLY A 128 8.89 5.12 -12.77
CA GLY A 128 9.92 4.63 -11.85
C GLY A 128 9.46 3.48 -10.96
N ALA A 129 10.40 2.93 -10.20
CA ALA A 129 10.14 1.91 -9.20
C ALA A 129 9.97 2.55 -7.81
N TYR A 130 8.97 2.09 -7.08
CA TYR A 130 8.58 2.61 -5.78
C TYR A 130 8.26 1.47 -4.82
N THR A 131 8.35 1.77 -3.53
CA THR A 131 8.01 0.83 -2.47
C THR A 131 7.08 1.49 -1.45
N ALA A 132 5.93 0.87 -1.19
CA ALA A 132 5.10 1.18 -0.04
C ALA A 132 5.39 0.18 1.09
N LEU A 133 5.77 0.69 2.26
CA LEU A 133 6.09 -0.09 3.45
C LEU A 133 4.95 0.04 4.45
N LEU A 134 4.33 -1.08 4.82
CA LEU A 134 3.28 -1.15 5.82
C LEU A 134 3.85 -1.76 7.10
N ALA A 135 3.85 -0.98 8.18
CA ALA A 135 4.30 -1.38 9.51
C ALA A 135 3.23 -1.07 10.57
N GLY A 136 3.42 -1.54 11.80
CA GLY A 136 2.61 -1.12 12.94
C GLY A 136 3.30 -0.05 13.76
N LEU A 137 2.57 0.98 14.19
CA LEU A 137 3.08 2.01 15.09
C LEU A 137 3.60 1.38 16.39
N ASN A 138 4.71 1.91 16.92
CA ASN A 138 5.32 1.46 18.17
C ASN A 138 5.62 -0.05 18.25
N ASN A 139 6.08 -0.64 17.13
CA ASN A 139 6.30 -2.09 16.99
C ASN A 139 5.01 -2.92 17.15
N GLY A 140 3.87 -2.37 16.74
CA GLY A 140 2.62 -3.12 16.60
C GLY A 140 2.73 -4.20 15.55
N ALA A 141 2.06 -5.33 15.78
CA ALA A 141 1.99 -6.45 14.84
C ALA A 141 0.54 -6.92 14.70
N GLY A 142 0.22 -7.55 13.57
CA GLY A 142 -1.12 -8.03 13.29
C GLY A 142 -1.40 -8.19 11.81
N ILE A 143 -2.64 -8.54 11.47
CA ILE A 143 -3.06 -8.67 10.07
C ILE A 143 -3.36 -7.28 9.50
N GLY A 144 -2.59 -6.86 8.50
CA GLY A 144 -2.81 -5.64 7.74
C GLY A 144 -3.08 -5.92 6.27
N VAL A 145 -3.60 -4.93 5.56
CA VAL A 145 -3.67 -4.90 4.10
C VAL A 145 -2.90 -3.69 3.60
N VAL A 146 -1.92 -3.92 2.72
CA VAL A 146 -1.32 -2.85 1.92
C VAL A 146 -1.95 -2.85 0.55
N GLU A 147 -2.30 -1.66 0.07
CA GLU A 147 -2.92 -1.47 -1.24
C GLU A 147 -2.21 -0.36 -1.99
N VAL A 148 -2.03 -0.54 -3.29
CA VAL A 148 -1.54 0.49 -4.19
C VAL A 148 -2.48 0.55 -5.40
N TYR A 149 -3.00 1.74 -5.67
CA TYR A 149 -3.88 2.05 -6.78
C TYR A 149 -3.18 2.99 -7.75
N ASP A 150 -3.16 2.62 -9.01
CA ASP A 150 -2.75 3.50 -10.09
C ASP A 150 -3.98 4.28 -10.60
N ARG A 151 -3.88 5.61 -10.58
CA ARG A 151 -4.92 6.57 -10.98
C ARG A 151 -4.52 7.41 -12.20
N GLY A 152 -3.40 7.09 -12.87
CA GLY A 152 -3.01 7.62 -14.18
C GLY A 152 -3.97 7.25 -15.31
N ALA A 153 -3.71 7.75 -16.52
CA ALA A 153 -4.41 7.27 -17.71
C ALA A 153 -3.86 5.87 -18.11
N PRO A 154 -4.68 4.94 -18.62
CA PRO A 154 -4.20 3.70 -19.20
C PRO A 154 -3.47 3.90 -20.54
#